data_AF-U3QCD6-F1
#
_entry.id   AF-U3QCD6-F1
#
_cell.length_a   1.000
_cell.length_b   1.000
_cell.length_c   1.000
_cell.angle_alpha   90.00
_cell.angle_beta   90.00
_cell.angle_gamma   90.00
#
_symmetry.space_group_name_H-M   'P 1'
#
loop_
_entity.id
_entity.type
_entity.pdbx_description
1 polymer ?
#
loop_
_entity_poly.entity_id
_entity_poly.type
_entity_poly.pdbx_seq_one_letter_code
_entity_poly.pdbx_strand_id
1 'polypeptide(L)'
;MNLIKNFIISIFYIFFLCLIQISILNPLFFLLLGCYSYIYILFILIYPYNENENKFIFLFLSFLIGWVIDHCMNLGGIHAFSSTLSAFLRSKFLQFFDGKNFINRNDFSIYELPFLRKMLYIFSLVFIHHFCLLILEILKGAPLNRILLLRTIFSSIFTTILCIIYFFFKKN
;
A
#
# COMPACT_ATOMS: atom_id res chain seq x y z
N MET A 1 15.35 -7.42 21.99
CA MET A 1 15.00 -6.01 22.26
C MET A 1 14.62 -5.22 20.99
N ASN A 2 15.24 -5.49 19.82
CA ASN A 2 14.91 -4.79 18.57
C ASN A 2 13.52 -5.11 17.98
N LEU A 3 13.02 -6.34 18.14
CA LEU A 3 11.75 -6.75 17.51
C LEU A 3 10.52 -6.04 18.13
N ILE A 4 10.43 -5.98 19.46
CA ILE A 4 9.33 -5.28 20.16
C ILE A 4 9.34 -3.78 19.82
N LYS A 5 10.53 -3.16 19.78
CA LYS A 5 10.68 -1.76 19.39
C LYS A 5 10.17 -1.53 17.95
N ASN A 6 10.60 -2.36 17.00
CA ASN A 6 10.17 -2.25 15.59
C ASN A 6 8.66 -2.48 15.42
N PHE A 7 8.08 -3.38 16.21
CA PHE A 7 6.64 -3.63 16.22
C PHE A 7 5.86 -2.41 16.72
N ILE A 8 6.30 -1.80 17.83
CA ILE A 8 5.67 -0.58 18.38
C ILE A 8 5.76 0.58 17.38
N ILE A 9 6.92 0.77 16.74
CA ILE A 9 7.10 1.79 15.68
C ILE A 9 6.14 1.54 14.52
N SER A 10 5.96 0.27 14.12
CA SER A 10 5.04 -0.11 13.05
C SER A 10 3.59 0.22 13.41
N ILE A 11 3.16 -0.07 14.64
CA ILE A 11 1.82 0.29 15.14
C ILE A 11 1.62 1.81 15.09
N PHE A 12 2.60 2.58 15.56
CA PHE A 12 2.51 4.04 15.53
C PHE A 12 2.41 4.57 14.10
N TYR A 13 3.16 3.99 13.17
CA TYR A 13 3.10 4.36 11.75
C TYR A 13 1.75 4.02 11.12
N ILE A 14 1.20 2.84 11.43
CA ILE A 14 -0.17 2.43 11.02
C ILE A 14 -1.18 3.46 11.53
N PHE A 15 -1.13 3.78 12.82
CA PHE A 15 -2.06 4.73 13.44
C PHE A 15 -2.02 6.10 12.74
N PHE A 16 -0.83 6.64 12.48
CA PHE A 16 -0.66 7.93 11.81
C PHE A 16 -1.17 7.90 10.36
N LEU A 17 -0.88 6.83 9.61
CA LEU A 17 -1.40 6.68 8.25
C LEU A 17 -2.92 6.56 8.22
N CYS A 18 -3.52 5.81 9.16
CA CYS A 18 -4.97 5.72 9.30
C CYS A 18 -5.58 7.10 9.61
N LEU A 19 -4.98 7.88 10.52
CA LEU A 19 -5.44 9.23 10.83
C LEU A 19 -5.43 10.14 9.59
N ILE A 20 -4.35 10.14 8.81
CA ILE A 20 -4.28 10.90 7.55
C ILE A 20 -5.35 10.42 6.57
N GLN A 21 -5.49 9.11 6.41
CA GLN A 21 -6.47 8.52 5.51
C GLN A 21 -7.89 8.97 5.85
N ILE A 22 -8.28 8.83 7.12
CA ILE A 22 -9.66 9.06 7.57
C ILE A 22 -9.96 10.56 7.69
N SER A 23 -9.03 11.35 8.22
CA SER A 23 -9.30 12.76 8.56
C SER A 23 -9.06 13.71 7.39
N ILE A 24 -8.14 13.37 6.48
CA ILE A 24 -7.72 14.26 5.39
C ILE A 24 -8.17 13.72 4.04
N LEU A 25 -7.81 12.47 3.71
CA LEU A 25 -8.02 11.96 2.35
C LEU A 25 -9.47 11.54 2.07
N ASN A 26 -10.15 10.94 3.04
CA ASN A 26 -11.54 10.53 2.85
C ASN A 26 -12.47 11.74 2.56
N PRO A 27 -12.39 12.87 3.29
CA PRO A 27 -13.16 14.07 2.96
C PRO A 27 -12.82 14.68 1.59
N LEU A 28 -11.58 14.52 1.11
CA LEU A 28 -11.13 15.04 -0.18
C LEU A 28 -11.72 14.30 -1.39
N PHE A 29 -12.42 13.17 -1.18
CA PHE A 29 -13.04 12.38 -2.25
C PHE A 29 -13.88 13.23 -3.22
N PHE A 30 -14.71 14.14 -2.70
CA PHE A 30 -15.57 14.99 -3.53
C PHE A 30 -14.75 16.01 -4.35
N LEU A 31 -13.70 16.58 -3.75
CA LEU A 31 -12.81 17.53 -4.41
C LEU A 31 -12.02 16.88 -5.55
N LEU A 32 -11.71 15.59 -5.44
CA LEU A 32 -10.90 14.83 -6.39
C LEU A 32 -11.69 14.20 -7.54
N LEU A 33 -12.85 14.79 -7.92
CA LEU A 33 -13.74 14.27 -8.96
C LEU A 33 -14.14 12.79 -8.69
N GLY A 34 -14.25 12.41 -7.42
CA GLY A 34 -14.57 11.05 -7.01
C GLY A 34 -13.43 10.04 -7.15
N CYS A 35 -12.16 10.47 -7.20
CA CYS A 35 -11.02 9.55 -7.07
C CYS A 35 -10.69 9.31 -5.59
N TYR A 36 -10.52 8.05 -5.21
CA TYR A 36 -10.08 7.70 -3.86
C TYR A 36 -8.55 7.62 -3.80
N SER A 37 -7.98 8.19 -2.74
CA SER A 37 -6.58 8.03 -2.42
C SER A 37 -6.40 7.16 -1.19
N TYR A 38 -5.71 6.03 -1.33
CA TYR A 38 -5.44 5.08 -0.25
C TYR A 38 -3.97 5.12 0.16
N ILE A 39 -3.59 6.17 0.87
CA ILE A 39 -2.19 6.46 1.23
C ILE A 39 -1.61 5.44 2.22
N TYR A 40 -2.47 4.75 2.96
CA TYR A 40 -2.04 3.75 3.95
C TYR A 40 -1.25 2.60 3.32
N ILE A 41 -1.35 2.37 2.00
CA ILE A 41 -0.49 1.43 1.27
C ILE A 41 1.01 1.76 1.41
N LEU A 42 1.36 3.01 1.76
CA LEU A 42 2.73 3.38 2.10
C LEU A 42 3.31 2.49 3.20
N PHE A 43 2.52 2.03 4.17
CA PHE A 43 3.00 1.11 5.19
C PHE A 43 3.64 -0.13 4.54
N ILE A 44 2.96 -0.74 3.57
CA ILE A 44 3.42 -1.92 2.84
C ILE A 44 4.68 -1.62 2.03
N LEU A 45 4.75 -0.43 1.43
CA LEU A 45 5.90 0.01 0.65
C LEU A 45 7.12 0.31 1.52
N ILE A 46 6.94 0.89 2.70
CA ILE A 46 8.06 1.35 3.55
C ILE A 46 8.53 0.27 4.50
N TYR A 47 7.65 -0.68 4.85
CA TYR A 47 7.99 -1.74 5.77
C TYR A 47 9.33 -2.37 5.34
N PRO A 48 10.29 -2.50 6.28
CA PRO A 48 11.63 -2.91 5.94
C PRO A 48 11.64 -4.25 5.18
N TYR A 49 12.75 -4.51 4.49
CA TYR A 49 12.97 -5.79 3.87
C TYR A 49 14.25 -6.37 4.45
N ASN A 50 14.08 -7.34 5.34
CA ASN A 50 15.19 -8.08 5.93
C ASN A 50 14.88 -9.58 5.80
N GLU A 51 15.86 -10.38 5.40
CA GLU A 51 15.71 -11.83 5.31
C GLU A 51 15.26 -12.49 6.64
N ASN A 52 15.61 -11.87 7.78
CA ASN A 52 15.23 -12.33 9.11
C ASN A 52 13.85 -11.83 9.56
N GLU A 53 13.13 -11.06 8.74
CA GLU A 53 11.81 -10.59 9.10
C GLU A 53 10.78 -11.72 9.12
N ASN A 54 9.99 -11.73 10.19
CA ASN A 54 8.86 -12.62 10.28
C ASN A 54 7.75 -12.15 9.32
N LYS A 55 7.67 -12.81 8.16
CA LYS A 55 6.64 -12.59 7.13
C LYS A 55 5.22 -12.61 7.69
N PHE A 56 4.96 -13.44 8.70
CA PHE A 56 3.65 -13.51 9.34
C PHE A 56 3.29 -12.19 10.04
N ILE A 57 4.24 -11.60 10.78
CA ILE A 57 4.04 -10.31 11.46
C ILE A 57 3.77 -9.21 10.44
N PHE A 58 4.53 -9.17 9.34
CA PHE A 58 4.32 -8.18 8.27
C PHE A 58 2.94 -8.30 7.62
N LEU A 59 2.50 -9.52 7.29
CA LEU A 59 1.18 -9.76 6.72
C LEU A 59 0.08 -9.42 7.71
N PHE A 60 0.24 -9.76 8.99
CA PHE A 60 -0.71 -9.43 10.04
C PHE A 60 -0.84 -7.92 10.25
N LEU A 61 0.28 -7.18 10.28
CA LEU A 61 0.26 -5.71 10.36
C LEU A 61 -0.41 -5.09 9.12
N SER A 62 -0.17 -5.67 7.94
CA SER A 62 -0.79 -5.23 6.68
C SER A 62 -2.30 -5.50 6.67
N PHE A 63 -2.73 -6.63 7.23
CA PHE A 63 -4.15 -6.91 7.49
C PHE A 63 -4.73 -5.87 8.46
N LEU A 64 -4.04 -5.60 9.57
CA LEU A 64 -4.51 -4.72 10.63
C LEU A 64 -4.75 -3.29 10.14
N ILE A 65 -3.82 -2.72 9.35
CA ILE A 65 -4.04 -1.39 8.76
C ILE A 65 -5.28 -1.35 7.87
N GLY A 66 -5.49 -2.38 7.03
CA GLY A 66 -6.67 -2.45 6.18
C GLY A 66 -7.97 -2.66 6.98
N TRP A 67 -7.92 -3.47 8.04
CA TRP A 67 -9.05 -3.71 8.94
C TRP A 67 -9.49 -2.45 9.69
N VAL A 68 -8.54 -1.62 10.14
CA VAL A 68 -8.85 -0.32 10.76
C VAL A 68 -9.56 0.59 9.75
N ILE A 69 -9.06 0.67 8.51
CA ILE A 69 -9.71 1.47 7.46
C ILE A 69 -11.12 0.95 7.15
N ASP A 70 -11.28 -0.37 7.03
CA ASP A 70 -12.58 -1.00 6.82
C ASP A 70 -13.57 -0.63 7.93
N HIS A 71 -13.15 -0.73 9.20
CA HIS A 71 -14.01 -0.39 10.33
C HIS A 71 -14.41 1.09 10.32
N CYS A 72 -13.46 2.00 10.08
CA CYS A 72 -13.72 3.44 10.05
C CYS A 72 -14.57 3.90 8.85
N MET A 73 -14.50 3.19 7.73
CA MET A 73 -15.25 3.50 6.50
C MET A 73 -16.51 2.64 6.34
N ASN A 74 -16.85 1.80 7.33
CA ASN A 74 -17.95 0.84 7.29
C ASN A 74 -17.91 -0.10 6.06
N LEU A 75 -16.71 -0.59 5.73
CA LEU A 75 -16.43 -1.53 4.65
C LEU A 75 -16.18 -2.93 5.22
N GLY A 76 -16.58 -3.95 4.45
CA GLY A 76 -16.72 -5.33 4.94
C GLY A 76 -15.45 -6.18 4.83
N GLY A 77 -14.26 -5.60 5.06
CA GLY A 77 -12.99 -6.31 4.92
C GLY A 77 -12.30 -6.14 3.55
N ILE A 78 -12.77 -5.20 2.73
CA ILE A 78 -12.27 -4.99 1.37
C ILE A 78 -10.84 -4.44 1.40
N HIS A 79 -10.57 -3.51 2.31
CA HIS A 79 -9.24 -2.93 2.50
C HIS A 79 -8.29 -3.94 3.15
N ALA A 80 -8.75 -4.70 4.15
CA ALA A 80 -7.98 -5.73 4.84
C ALA A 80 -7.48 -6.82 3.90
N PHE A 81 -8.33 -7.30 2.98
CA PHE A 81 -7.90 -8.27 1.98
C PHE A 81 -6.90 -7.65 0.99
N SER A 82 -7.23 -6.48 0.44
CA SER A 82 -6.40 -5.82 -0.58
C SER A 82 -5.02 -5.43 -0.04
N SER A 83 -4.91 -5.00 1.21
CA SER A 83 -3.63 -4.66 1.86
C SER A 83 -2.78 -5.91 2.08
N THR A 84 -3.40 -6.99 2.55
CA THR A 84 -2.72 -8.27 2.77
C THR A 84 -2.22 -8.88 1.46
N LEU A 85 -3.01 -8.81 0.39
CA LEU A 85 -2.62 -9.28 -0.94
C LEU A 85 -1.43 -8.49 -1.49
N SER A 86 -1.49 -7.15 -1.41
CA SER A 86 -0.36 -6.29 -1.81
C SER A 86 0.91 -6.60 -1.02
N ALA A 87 0.80 -6.81 0.29
CA ALA A 87 1.93 -7.20 1.13
C ALA A 87 2.50 -8.58 0.74
N PHE A 88 1.64 -9.54 0.42
CA PHE A 88 2.04 -10.88 -0.04
C PHE A 88 2.81 -10.83 -1.37
N LEU A 89 2.34 -10.02 -2.32
CA LEU A 89 2.96 -9.88 -3.64
C LEU A 89 4.19 -8.97 -3.66
N ARG A 90 4.40 -8.16 -2.62
CA ARG A 90 5.52 -7.21 -2.48
C ARG A 90 6.87 -7.80 -2.88
N SER A 91 7.24 -8.94 -2.30
CA SER A 91 8.54 -9.56 -2.57
C SER A 91 8.68 -10.03 -4.02
N LYS A 92 7.60 -10.53 -4.64
CA LYS A 92 7.63 -10.96 -6.05
C LYS A 92 7.84 -9.77 -6.99
N PHE A 93 7.16 -8.65 -6.76
CA PHE A 93 7.37 -7.44 -7.56
C PHE A 93 8.76 -6.87 -7.37
N LEU A 94 9.26 -6.91 -6.14
CA LEU A 94 10.58 -6.38 -5.86
C LEU A 94 11.68 -7.21 -6.54
N GLN A 95 11.57 -8.55 -6.53
CA GLN A 95 12.41 -9.45 -7.33
C GLN A 95 12.34 -9.14 -8.82
N PHE A 96 11.14 -8.88 -9.34
CA PHE A 96 10.92 -8.57 -10.75
C PHE A 96 11.60 -7.26 -11.19
N PHE A 97 11.49 -6.20 -10.38
CA PHE A 97 12.02 -4.88 -10.74
C PHE A 97 13.48 -4.65 -10.37
N ASP A 98 14.02 -5.30 -9.33
CA ASP A 98 15.43 -5.20 -8.97
C ASP A 98 16.31 -6.25 -9.66
N GLY A 99 15.73 -7.40 -10.02
CA GLY A 99 16.42 -8.51 -10.67
C GLY A 99 17.34 -9.28 -9.72
N LYS A 100 18.50 -9.73 -10.22
CA LYS A 100 19.46 -10.59 -9.48
C LYS A 100 20.12 -9.91 -8.27
N ASN A 101 20.05 -8.58 -8.18
CA ASN A 101 20.67 -7.81 -7.08
C ASN A 101 19.92 -7.95 -5.75
N PHE A 102 18.64 -8.35 -5.79
CA PHE A 102 17.82 -8.61 -4.62
C PHE A 102 18.13 -9.97 -3.99
N ILE A 103 18.38 -10.99 -4.81
CA ILE A 103 18.62 -12.37 -4.35
C ILE A 103 19.93 -12.49 -3.57
N ASN A 104 20.89 -11.60 -3.83
CA ASN A 104 22.22 -11.65 -3.25
C ASN A 104 22.41 -10.67 -2.08
N ARG A 105 21.36 -9.97 -1.63
CA ARG A 105 21.46 -8.95 -0.58
C ARG A 105 20.43 -9.16 0.52
N ASN A 106 20.93 -9.37 1.74
CA ASN A 106 20.11 -9.72 2.90
C ASN A 106 19.29 -8.54 3.46
N ASP A 107 19.74 -7.30 3.19
CA ASP A 107 19.09 -6.06 3.61
C ASP A 107 18.80 -5.20 2.37
N PHE A 108 17.68 -5.47 1.71
CA PHE A 108 17.26 -4.66 0.57
C PHE A 108 16.46 -3.45 1.02
N SER A 109 16.69 -2.32 0.36
CA SER A 109 15.95 -1.09 0.60
C SER A 109 15.41 -0.54 -0.70
N ILE A 110 14.11 -0.22 -0.72
CA ILE A 110 13.47 0.44 -1.88
C ILE A 110 14.17 1.75 -2.21
N TYR A 111 14.82 2.39 -1.22
CA TYR A 111 15.57 3.62 -1.43
C TYR A 111 16.74 3.44 -2.42
N GLU A 112 17.33 2.25 -2.52
CA GLU A 112 18.44 1.91 -3.42
C GLU A 112 18.02 1.72 -4.88
N LEU A 113 16.72 1.54 -5.15
CA LEU A 113 16.23 1.38 -6.52
C LEU A 113 16.47 2.66 -7.33
N PRO A 114 16.99 2.54 -8.58
CA PRO A 114 16.97 3.62 -9.55
C PRO A 114 15.55 4.20 -9.68
N PHE A 115 15.45 5.51 -9.88
CA PHE A 115 14.18 6.23 -9.87
C PHE A 115 13.09 5.57 -10.74
N LEU A 116 13.43 5.18 -11.97
CA LEU A 116 12.48 4.54 -12.88
C LEU A 116 11.98 3.18 -12.35
N ARG A 117 12.88 2.34 -11.82
CA ARG A 117 12.52 1.03 -11.26
C ARG A 117 11.68 1.19 -9.98
N LYS A 118 12.02 2.16 -9.14
CA LYS A 118 11.27 2.54 -7.94
C LYS A 118 9.84 2.95 -8.30
N MET A 119 9.68 3.82 -9.31
CA MET A 119 8.36 4.23 -9.80
C MET A 119 7.53 3.05 -10.29
N LEU A 120 8.11 2.18 -11.14
CA LEU A 120 7.41 1.02 -11.69
C LEU A 120 7.00 0.02 -10.60
N TYR A 121 7.88 -0.20 -9.61
CA TYR A 121 7.59 -1.04 -8.45
C TYR A 121 6.43 -0.48 -7.60
N ILE A 122 6.48 0.82 -7.26
CA ILE A 122 5.41 1.48 -6.48
C ILE A 122 4.09 1.39 -7.26
N PHE A 123 4.10 1.77 -8.54
CA PHE A 123 2.91 1.74 -9.40
C PHE A 123 2.30 0.34 -9.46
N SER A 124 3.10 -0.71 -9.61
CA SER A 124 2.61 -2.09 -9.73
C SER A 124 1.88 -2.56 -8.46
N LEU A 125 2.44 -2.26 -7.28
CA LEU A 125 1.81 -2.61 -6.01
C LEU A 125 0.53 -1.82 -5.74
N VAL A 126 0.56 -0.52 -6.02
CA VAL A 126 -0.59 0.38 -5.89
C VAL A 126 -1.70 -0.04 -6.86
N PHE A 127 -1.36 -0.33 -8.11
CA PHE A 127 -2.31 -0.78 -9.11
C PHE A 127 -3.02 -2.06 -8.67
N ILE A 128 -2.28 -3.06 -8.19
CA ILE A 128 -2.87 -4.31 -7.70
C ILE A 128 -3.77 -4.09 -6.50
N HIS A 129 -3.38 -3.19 -5.59
CA HIS A 129 -4.20 -2.85 -4.46
C HIS A 129 -5.56 -2.28 -4.91
N HIS A 130 -5.55 -1.26 -5.76
CA HIS A 130 -6.76 -0.64 -6.29
C HIS A 130 -7.59 -1.59 -7.16
N PHE A 131 -6.93 -2.42 -7.96
CA PHE A 131 -7.59 -3.44 -8.77
C PHE A 131 -8.29 -4.49 -7.89
N CYS A 132 -7.69 -4.87 -6.77
CA CYS A 132 -8.30 -5.76 -5.80
C CYS A 132 -9.53 -5.11 -5.13
N LEU A 133 -9.44 -3.83 -4.73
CA LEU A 133 -10.57 -3.07 -4.20
C LEU A 133 -11.73 -3.06 -5.19
N LEU A 134 -11.45 -2.80 -6.47
CA LEU A 134 -12.43 -2.82 -7.56
C LEU A 134 -13.12 -4.19 -7.68
N ILE A 135 -12.35 -5.28 -7.71
CA ILE A 135 -12.92 -6.64 -7.81
C ILE A 135 -13.86 -6.91 -6.63
N LEU A 136 -13.42 -6.60 -5.41
CA LEU A 136 -14.23 -6.86 -4.21
C LEU A 136 -15.46 -5.95 -4.13
N GLU A 137 -15.38 -4.70 -4.61
CA GLU A 137 -16.53 -3.80 -4.72
C GLU A 137 -17.59 -4.38 -5.67
N ILE A 138 -17.16 -4.94 -6.81
CA ILE A 138 -18.04 -5.62 -7.77
C ILE A 138 -18.65 -6.88 -7.15
N LEU A 139 -17.85 -7.72 -6.48
CA LEU A 139 -18.33 -8.95 -5.83
C LEU A 139 -19.33 -8.67 -4.70
N LYS A 140 -19.22 -7.51 -4.03
CA LYS A 140 -20.17 -7.04 -3.01
C LYS A 140 -21.51 -6.57 -3.63
N GLY A 141 -21.59 -6.42 -4.95
CA GLY A 141 -22.80 -6.05 -5.68
C GLY A 141 -22.75 -4.68 -6.37
N ALA A 142 -21.60 -4.01 -6.42
CA ALA A 142 -21.48 -2.80 -7.22
C ALA A 142 -21.53 -3.10 -8.72
N PRO A 143 -22.19 -2.26 -9.54
CA PRO A 143 -22.27 -2.47 -10.96
C PRO A 143 -20.90 -2.23 -11.63
N LEU A 144 -20.46 -3.19 -12.44
CA LEU A 144 -19.31 -2.99 -13.33
C LEU A 144 -19.68 -1.97 -14.41
N ASN A 145 -19.22 -0.73 -14.26
CA ASN A 145 -19.45 0.33 -15.23
C ASN A 145 -18.16 1.07 -15.61
N ARG A 146 -18.19 1.81 -16.73
CA ARG A 146 -17.04 2.57 -17.23
C ARG A 146 -16.51 3.59 -16.22
N ILE A 147 -17.41 4.20 -15.45
CA ILE A 147 -17.09 5.21 -14.44
C ILE A 147 -16.23 4.60 -13.32
N LEU A 148 -16.63 3.43 -12.81
CA LEU A 148 -15.93 2.71 -11.75
C LEU A 148 -14.52 2.29 -12.19
N LEU A 149 -14.38 1.81 -13.43
CA LEU A 149 -13.08 1.44 -14.00
C LEU A 149 -12.15 2.66 -14.13
N LEU A 150 -12.63 3.75 -14.73
CA LEU A 150 -11.85 4.98 -14.87
C LEU A 150 -11.47 5.55 -13.50
N ARG A 151 -12.43 5.58 -12.56
CA ARG A 151 -12.19 5.98 -11.16
C ARG A 151 -11.06 5.18 -10.54
N THR A 152 -11.03 3.86 -10.71
CA THR A 152 -9.98 2.99 -10.15
C THR A 152 -8.62 3.29 -10.76
N ILE A 153 -8.54 3.47 -12.08
CA ILE A 153 -7.30 3.81 -12.78
C ILE A 153 -6.76 5.16 -12.30
N PHE A 154 -7.58 6.21 -12.31
CA PHE A 154 -7.16 7.54 -11.85
C PHE A 154 -6.79 7.56 -10.36
N SER A 155 -7.55 6.83 -9.53
CA SER A 155 -7.23 6.63 -8.12
C SER A 155 -5.85 6.01 -7.93
N SER A 156 -5.55 4.93 -8.68
CA SER A 156 -4.25 4.24 -8.61
C SER A 156 -3.07 5.13 -9.05
N ILE A 157 -3.28 5.98 -10.06
CA ILE A 157 -2.27 6.95 -10.52
C ILE A 157 -2.04 7.99 -9.43
N PHE A 158 -3.11 8.55 -8.87
CA PHE A 158 -3.03 9.58 -7.84
C PHE A 158 -2.33 9.08 -6.56
N THR A 159 -2.68 7.90 -6.07
CA THR A 159 -1.98 7.26 -4.94
C THR A 159 -0.51 6.99 -5.24
N THR A 160 -0.20 6.57 -6.47
CA THR A 160 1.19 6.35 -6.90
C THR A 160 1.98 7.65 -6.84
N ILE A 161 1.40 8.77 -7.32
CA ILE A 161 2.04 10.09 -7.25
C ILE A 161 2.33 10.48 -5.80
N LEU A 162 1.36 10.34 -4.90
CA LEU A 162 1.57 10.64 -3.47
C LEU A 162 2.67 9.76 -2.86
N CYS A 163 2.71 8.47 -3.19
CA CYS A 163 3.76 7.58 -2.71
C CYS A 163 5.14 8.01 -3.23
N ILE A 164 5.25 8.38 -4.50
CA ILE A 164 6.50 8.87 -5.09
C ILE A 164 6.96 10.16 -4.40
N ILE A 165 6.04 11.10 -4.16
CA ILE A 165 6.34 12.34 -3.43
C ILE A 165 6.91 12.02 -2.05
N TYR A 166 6.30 11.10 -1.31
CA TYR A 166 6.83 10.65 -0.02
C TYR A 166 8.27 10.11 -0.13
N PHE A 167 8.53 9.22 -1.09
CA PHE A 167 9.87 8.64 -1.29
C PHE A 167 10.90 9.66 -1.80
N PHE A 168 10.46 10.72 -2.48
CA PHE A 168 11.32 11.80 -2.93
C PHE A 168 11.78 12.69 -1.76
N PHE A 169 10.87 13.06 -0.86
CA PHE A 169 11.21 13.86 0.32
C PHE A 169 11.98 13.08 1.38
N LYS A 170 11.73 11.77 1.52
CA LYS A 170 12.43 10.91 2.47
C LYS A 170 13.76 10.37 1.91
N LYS A 171 14.53 11.22 1.22
CA LYS A 171 15.82 10.81 0.67
C LYS A 171 16.85 10.67 1.80
N ASN A 172 17.31 9.42 2.01
CA ASN A 172 18.38 8.94 2.91
C ASN A 172 18.89 9.92 3.96
#